data_AF-A0A7R7XC25-F1
#
_entry.id   AF-A0A7R7XC25-F1
#
_cell.length_a   1.000
_cell.length_b   1.000
_cell.length_c   1.000
_cell.angle_alpha   90.00
_cell.angle_beta   90.00
_cell.angle_gamma   90.00
#
_symmetry.space_group_name_H-M   'P 1'
#
loop_
_entity.id
_entity.type
_entity.pdbx_description
1 polymer ?
#
loop_
_entity_poly.entity_id
_entity_poly.type
_entity_poly.pdbx_seq_one_letter_code
_entity_poly.pdbx_strand_id
1 'polypeptide(L)'
;MCAPEGMEIMGISDADNALITAEFVDLFSTLSTWEPKGNLLLDISVHSPSDSEHWFKYLTFEPDFSSDECGRSLCKKPMLAKLDNHQHGWIAGNRDSSPPSTGIHKVFDEIMGEGPFYNDEQENQWWQQLPLVPVVTGMLLRQQTRRRWKPTALAQIFSRLPQLKEIYYEPRREWYNIQQLWTDECAFQSLFESLDASQLRRLVLFENFNQQYPISFVSSVSECDAIRTPAFDVSQAVARTSLNLEHLSASFIVDASYFFDAREHSWRWPNLTSLALTSRLLAPDESPAEVDNMLQSAAAAAMKMSRLETIEIWNGREGLAMLFRYQLARGGRPAVITCRGTWEFALREPVVQAWEGVALNNHGQGCVIVKELLDNGVVIESHGDAIHHSSLVIRPVSLQQTRMEHRIRKRVNR
;
A
#
# COMPACT_ATOMS: atom_id res chain seq x y z
N MET A 1 -7.97 33.27 -6.27
CA MET A 1 -7.46 33.71 -7.60
C MET A 1 -6.22 32.89 -7.88
N CYS A 2 -6.23 32.05 -8.91
CA CYS A 2 -5.04 31.33 -9.34
C CYS A 2 -3.99 32.36 -9.79
N ALA A 3 -2.76 32.23 -9.29
CA ALA A 3 -1.65 33.01 -9.79
C ALA A 3 -1.43 32.70 -11.29
N PRO A 4 -0.96 33.65 -12.10
CA PRO A 4 -0.61 33.38 -13.49
C PRO A 4 0.51 32.33 -13.55
N GLU A 5 0.72 31.72 -14.72
CA GLU A 5 1.70 30.67 -15.07
C GLU A 5 3.19 31.05 -14.86
N GLY A 6 3.51 31.95 -13.93
CA GLY A 6 4.85 32.31 -13.52
C GLY A 6 5.12 31.86 -12.08
N MET A 7 5.95 30.82 -11.95
CA MET A 7 6.55 30.37 -10.69
C MET A 7 5.53 29.84 -9.66
N GLU A 8 4.73 28.84 -10.05
CA GLU A 8 4.04 28.02 -9.05
C GLU A 8 5.10 27.34 -8.18
N ILE A 9 5.10 27.63 -6.87
CA ILE A 9 5.93 26.94 -5.88
C ILE A 9 5.63 25.45 -6.01
N MET A 10 6.62 24.68 -6.42
CA MET A 10 6.52 23.23 -6.45
C MET A 10 6.40 22.77 -5.00
N GLY A 11 5.38 21.95 -4.73
CA GLY A 11 5.25 21.29 -3.44
C GLY A 11 4.50 22.04 -2.35
N ILE A 12 4.66 21.57 -1.11
CA ILE A 12 4.08 22.18 0.10
C ILE A 12 4.90 23.42 0.48
N SER A 13 4.23 24.54 0.76
CA SER A 13 4.94 25.78 1.09
C SER A 13 5.64 25.69 2.46
N ASP A 14 6.71 26.46 2.66
CA ASP A 14 7.39 26.54 3.97
C ASP A 14 6.46 26.93 5.12
N ALA A 15 5.48 27.80 4.85
CA ALA A 15 4.49 28.20 5.83
C ALA A 15 3.58 27.02 6.21
N ASP A 16 3.14 26.22 5.24
CA ASP A 16 2.34 25.02 5.49
C ASP A 16 3.16 23.95 6.22
N ASN A 17 4.42 23.74 5.81
CA ASN A 17 5.33 22.82 6.49
C ASN A 17 5.61 23.25 7.94
N ALA A 18 5.75 24.56 8.21
CA ALA A 18 5.87 25.09 9.56
C ALA A 18 4.60 24.83 10.40
N LEU A 19 3.41 24.98 9.82
CA LEU A 19 2.15 24.61 10.49
C LEU A 19 2.13 23.12 10.84
N ILE A 20 2.51 22.24 9.89
CA ILE A 20 2.60 20.80 10.14
C ILE A 20 3.54 20.53 11.33
N THR A 21 4.73 21.13 11.37
CA THR A 21 5.65 20.93 12.51
C THR A 21 5.06 21.37 13.85
N ALA A 22 4.38 22.52 13.90
CA ALA A 22 3.75 23.03 15.11
C ALA A 22 2.64 22.08 15.61
N GLU A 23 1.80 21.59 14.71
CA GLU A 23 0.74 20.63 15.03
C GLU A 23 1.30 19.31 15.59
N PHE A 24 2.44 18.83 15.07
CA PHE A 24 3.10 17.64 15.62
C PHE A 24 3.66 17.87 17.02
N VAL A 25 4.22 19.05 17.31
CA VAL A 25 4.67 19.41 18.65
C VAL A 25 3.49 19.39 19.63
N ASP A 26 2.39 20.03 19.27
CA ASP A 26 1.20 20.11 20.12
C ASP A 26 0.54 18.73 20.32
N LEU A 27 0.44 17.94 19.26
CA LEU A 27 -0.09 16.57 19.29
C LEU A 27 0.74 15.67 20.20
N PHE A 28 2.06 15.62 20.01
CA PHE A 28 2.94 14.76 20.80
C PHE A 28 2.99 15.21 22.25
N SER A 29 3.06 16.51 22.50
CA SER A 29 3.02 17.08 23.85
C SER A 29 1.72 16.69 24.56
N THR A 30 0.58 16.82 23.87
CA THR A 30 -0.73 16.47 24.43
C THR A 30 -0.81 14.98 24.74
N LEU A 31 -0.53 14.11 23.76
CA LEU A 31 -0.66 12.66 23.92
C LEU A 31 0.36 12.07 24.89
N SER A 32 1.53 12.70 25.07
CA SER A 32 2.53 12.26 26.06
C SER A 32 2.02 12.33 27.51
N THR A 33 1.03 13.18 27.80
CA THR A 33 0.43 13.30 29.13
C THR A 33 -0.66 12.28 29.41
N TRP A 34 -1.12 11.55 28.39
CA TRP A 34 -2.22 10.60 28.54
C TRP A 34 -1.73 9.30 29.18
N GLU A 35 -2.55 8.74 30.08
CA GLU A 35 -2.26 7.42 30.64
C GLU A 35 -2.39 6.34 29.55
N PRO A 36 -1.45 5.39 29.44
CA PRO A 36 -1.47 4.34 28.43
C PRO A 36 -2.48 3.25 28.81
N LYS A 37 -3.77 3.59 28.69
CA LYS A 37 -4.91 2.69 28.94
C LYS A 37 -5.65 2.44 27.64
N GLY A 38 -5.70 1.18 27.23
CA GLY A 38 -6.41 0.73 26.02
C GLY A 38 -5.54 0.75 24.77
N ASN A 39 -6.20 0.73 23.62
CA ASN A 39 -5.55 0.76 22.30
C ASN A 39 -5.94 2.06 21.60
N LEU A 40 -5.03 3.04 21.58
CA LEU A 40 -5.22 4.25 20.78
C LEU A 40 -4.65 4.05 19.38
N LEU A 41 -5.44 4.39 18.38
CA LEU A 41 -5.09 4.37 16.97
C LEU A 41 -5.04 5.80 16.45
N LEU A 42 -3.88 6.22 15.96
CA LEU A 42 -3.67 7.58 15.44
C LEU A 42 -3.81 7.58 13.91
N ASP A 43 -4.85 8.23 13.40
CA ASP A 43 -5.09 8.43 11.96
C ASP A 43 -4.66 9.84 11.56
N ILE A 44 -3.56 9.94 10.78
CA ILE A 44 -2.99 11.22 10.36
C ILE A 44 -3.26 11.42 8.88
N SER A 45 -3.85 12.57 8.54
CA SER A 45 -4.05 13.01 7.16
C SER A 45 -3.64 14.46 6.96
N VAL A 46 -2.75 14.71 6.02
CA VAL A 46 -2.23 16.03 5.65
C VAL A 46 -2.76 16.39 4.27
N HIS A 47 -3.67 17.36 4.17
CA HIS A 47 -4.28 17.74 2.90
C HIS A 47 -4.66 19.21 2.88
N SER A 48 -4.74 19.79 1.69
CA SER A 48 -5.32 21.13 1.51
C SER A 48 -6.79 21.01 1.12
N PRO A 49 -7.70 21.83 1.67
CA PRO A 49 -9.09 21.90 1.18
C PRO A 49 -9.18 22.10 -0.34
N SER A 50 -8.22 22.85 -0.91
CA SER A 50 -8.12 23.15 -2.34
C SER A 50 -7.75 21.95 -3.22
N ASP A 51 -7.21 20.86 -2.66
CA ASP A 51 -6.82 19.67 -3.43
C ASP A 51 -8.03 19.07 -4.20
N SER A 52 -9.22 19.19 -3.61
CA SER A 52 -10.50 18.75 -4.19
C SER A 52 -11.20 19.80 -5.06
N GLU A 53 -10.64 21.00 -5.25
CA GLU A 53 -11.28 22.08 -6.01
C GLU A 53 -10.83 22.13 -7.48
N HIS A 54 -9.63 21.60 -7.76
CA HIS A 54 -8.93 21.75 -9.04
C HIS A 54 -8.83 20.43 -9.82
N TRP A 55 -7.64 19.83 -9.84
CA TRP A 55 -7.32 18.66 -10.65
C TRP A 55 -7.91 17.36 -10.07
N PHE A 56 -8.15 17.29 -8.77
CA PHE A 56 -8.56 16.05 -8.10
C PHE A 56 -9.89 16.19 -7.33
N LYS A 57 -10.93 16.67 -8.02
CA LYS A 57 -12.29 16.85 -7.45
C LYS A 57 -12.96 15.62 -6.87
N TYR A 58 -12.37 14.44 -7.06
CA TYR A 58 -12.84 13.17 -6.53
C TYR A 58 -12.23 12.81 -5.18
N LEU A 59 -11.25 13.59 -4.70
CA LEU A 59 -10.68 13.41 -3.38
C LEU A 59 -11.76 13.61 -2.33
N THR A 60 -11.83 12.66 -1.41
CA THR A 60 -12.58 12.81 -0.17
C THR A 60 -11.61 12.66 0.99
N PHE A 61 -11.88 13.36 2.08
CA PHE A 61 -11.06 13.29 3.30
C PHE A 61 -11.88 12.69 4.44
N GLU A 62 -12.73 11.72 4.08
CA GLU A 62 -13.66 11.08 5.01
C GLU A 62 -12.90 10.19 6.01
N PRO A 63 -13.39 10.09 7.26
CA PRO A 63 -12.88 9.13 8.23
C PRO A 63 -12.95 7.70 7.70
N ASP A 64 -12.11 6.84 8.25
CA ASP A 64 -12.19 5.42 7.94
C ASP A 64 -13.50 4.80 8.47
N PHE A 65 -14.04 3.84 7.74
CA PHE A 65 -15.28 3.14 8.07
C PHE A 65 -15.11 1.63 7.93
N SER A 66 -15.90 0.88 8.69
CA SER A 66 -15.82 -0.59 8.69
C SER A 66 -16.34 -1.19 7.36
N SER A 67 -15.87 -2.38 7.02
CA SER A 67 -16.28 -3.09 5.79
C SER A 67 -17.80 -3.32 5.70
N ASP A 68 -18.49 -3.45 6.83
CA ASP A 68 -19.95 -3.65 6.90
C ASP A 68 -20.76 -2.40 6.49
N GLU A 69 -20.18 -1.20 6.65
CA GLU A 69 -20.82 0.05 6.22
C GLU A 69 -20.58 0.38 4.73
N CYS A 70 -19.56 -0.24 4.13
CA CYS A 70 -19.20 -0.07 2.72
C CYS A 70 -20.36 -0.43 1.77
N GLY A 71 -21.16 -1.43 2.14
CA GLY A 71 -22.36 -1.83 1.38
C GLY A 71 -23.48 -0.78 1.36
N ARG A 72 -23.55 0.11 2.36
CA ARG A 72 -24.52 1.22 2.40
C ARG A 72 -24.00 2.48 1.71
N SER A 73 -22.68 2.68 1.65
CA SER A 73 -22.03 3.88 1.08
C SER A 73 -21.80 3.81 -0.44
N LEU A 74 -21.93 2.63 -1.06
CA LEU A 74 -21.88 2.45 -2.52
C LEU A 74 -22.88 3.35 -3.29
N CYS A 75 -23.88 3.90 -2.61
CA CYS A 75 -24.86 4.81 -3.16
C CYS A 75 -25.13 6.00 -2.21
N LYS A 76 -24.33 7.07 -2.31
CA LYS A 76 -24.79 8.47 -2.25
C LYS A 76 -23.62 9.45 -2.39
N LYS A 77 -23.38 9.90 -3.62
CA LYS A 77 -23.35 11.34 -3.92
C LYS A 77 -23.44 11.58 -5.44
N PRO A 78 -24.52 12.23 -5.91
CA PRO A 78 -24.60 12.80 -7.26
C PRO A 78 -23.74 14.08 -7.37
N MET A 79 -22.52 14.09 -6.82
CA MET A 79 -21.66 15.29 -6.81
C MET A 79 -20.86 15.47 -8.10
N LEU A 80 -20.52 14.39 -8.81
CA LEU A 80 -19.73 14.47 -10.05
C LEU A 80 -20.47 15.16 -11.21
N ALA A 81 -21.79 15.05 -11.28
CA ALA A 81 -22.58 15.64 -12.38
C ALA A 81 -22.57 17.18 -12.41
N LYS A 82 -22.04 17.86 -11.38
CA LYS A 82 -21.94 19.34 -11.30
C LYS A 82 -20.49 19.85 -11.28
N LEU A 83 -19.51 19.01 -11.59
CA LEU A 83 -18.10 19.34 -11.43
C LEU A 83 -17.41 19.88 -12.70
N ASP A 84 -18.19 20.36 -13.68
CA ASP A 84 -17.67 20.99 -14.89
C ASP A 84 -16.68 22.12 -14.55
N ASN A 85 -15.46 21.96 -15.04
CA ASN A 85 -14.36 22.90 -14.86
C ASN A 85 -13.39 22.67 -16.00
N HIS A 86 -13.71 23.27 -17.14
CA HIS A 86 -12.92 23.17 -18.36
C HIS A 86 -11.47 23.63 -18.16
N GLN A 87 -11.23 24.60 -17.26
CA GLN A 87 -9.88 25.09 -16.94
C GLN A 87 -8.98 23.99 -16.34
N HIS A 88 -9.56 23.02 -15.64
CA HIS A 88 -8.83 21.91 -15.02
C HIS A 88 -9.18 20.55 -15.65
N GLY A 89 -9.68 20.57 -16.89
CA GLY A 89 -9.96 19.37 -17.68
C GLY A 89 -11.18 18.55 -17.25
N TRP A 90 -12.13 19.14 -16.52
CA TRP A 90 -13.36 18.47 -16.09
C TRP A 90 -14.54 18.78 -17.02
N ILE A 91 -15.13 17.76 -17.63
CA ILE A 91 -16.27 17.84 -18.56
C ILE A 91 -17.31 16.77 -18.21
N ALA A 92 -18.55 17.18 -17.93
CA ALA A 92 -19.66 16.34 -17.49
C ALA A 92 -19.31 15.42 -16.30
N GLY A 93 -18.47 15.92 -15.39
CA GLY A 93 -17.96 15.16 -14.23
C GLY A 93 -16.86 14.15 -14.53
N ASN A 94 -16.31 14.16 -15.74
CA ASN A 94 -15.22 13.27 -16.19
C ASN A 94 -13.98 14.09 -16.55
N ARG A 95 -12.85 13.40 -16.76
CA ARG A 95 -11.62 14.03 -17.22
C ARG A 95 -11.09 13.37 -18.49
N ASP A 96 -10.84 14.19 -19.50
CA ASP A 96 -10.36 13.75 -20.82
C ASP A 96 -8.84 13.58 -20.89
N SER A 97 -8.10 14.15 -19.94
CA SER A 97 -6.63 14.10 -19.91
C SER A 97 -6.05 13.99 -18.50
N SER A 98 -4.85 13.39 -18.42
CA SER A 98 -4.05 13.32 -17.20
C SER A 98 -3.73 14.74 -16.69
N PRO A 99 -3.70 15.00 -15.35
CA PRO A 99 -3.30 16.30 -14.85
C PRO A 99 -1.86 16.63 -15.24
N PRO A 100 -1.54 17.93 -15.41
CA PRO A 100 -0.17 18.36 -15.64
C PRO A 100 0.72 17.95 -14.45
N SER A 101 2.01 17.78 -14.71
CA SER A 101 2.99 17.38 -13.69
C SER A 101 2.99 18.30 -12.47
N THR A 102 2.83 19.62 -12.65
CA THR A 102 2.74 20.59 -11.55
C THR A 102 1.54 20.32 -10.62
N GLY A 103 0.37 20.00 -11.20
CA GLY A 103 -0.81 19.63 -10.44
C GLY A 103 -0.62 18.33 -9.65
N ILE A 104 0.07 17.35 -10.25
CA ILE A 104 0.42 16.09 -9.58
C ILE A 104 1.39 16.34 -8.43
N HIS A 105 2.50 17.05 -8.68
CA HIS A 105 3.49 17.37 -7.64
C HIS A 105 2.84 18.06 -6.45
N LYS A 106 1.99 19.07 -6.66
CA LYS A 106 1.35 19.79 -5.55
C LYS A 106 0.53 18.89 -4.62
N VAL A 107 -0.16 17.88 -5.14
CA VAL A 107 -1.06 17.01 -4.37
C VAL A 107 -0.37 15.78 -3.80
N PHE A 108 0.70 15.34 -4.45
CA PHE A 108 1.44 14.14 -4.09
C PHE A 108 2.85 14.45 -3.58
N ASP A 109 3.07 15.69 -3.15
CA ASP A 109 4.37 16.12 -2.70
C ASP A 109 4.80 15.42 -1.42
N GLU A 110 6.10 15.42 -1.16
CA GLU A 110 6.66 14.96 0.09
C GLU A 110 6.43 15.96 1.23
N ILE A 111 5.98 15.46 2.38
CA ILE A 111 5.80 16.25 3.59
C ILE A 111 7.18 16.67 4.10
N MET A 112 7.34 17.97 4.33
CA MET A 112 8.60 18.58 4.71
C MET A 112 9.75 18.36 3.71
N GLY A 113 9.44 18.18 2.42
CA GLY A 113 10.44 17.96 1.36
C GLY A 113 11.38 19.15 1.16
N GLU A 114 10.83 20.33 0.87
CA GLU A 114 11.59 21.57 0.59
C GLU A 114 11.91 22.41 1.84
N GLY A 115 11.26 22.12 2.97
CA GLY A 115 11.36 22.88 4.21
C GLY A 115 10.49 22.28 5.33
N PRO A 116 10.59 22.71 6.58
CA PRO A 116 11.31 23.89 7.05
C PRO A 116 12.78 23.60 7.42
N PHE A 117 13.25 22.37 7.18
CA PHE A 117 14.61 21.94 7.53
C PHE A 117 15.53 22.01 6.32
N TYR A 118 16.80 22.37 6.55
CA TYR A 118 17.79 22.47 5.47
C TYR A 118 18.27 21.11 4.96
N ASN A 119 18.13 20.07 5.78
CA ASN A 119 18.51 18.70 5.45
C ASN A 119 17.81 17.69 6.37
N ASP A 120 17.87 16.41 5.98
CA ASP A 120 17.24 15.31 6.72
C ASP A 120 17.84 15.09 8.11
N GLU A 121 19.11 15.43 8.36
CA GLU A 121 19.71 15.30 9.68
C GLU A 121 19.06 16.25 10.68
N GLN A 122 18.83 17.51 10.28
CA GLN A 122 18.15 18.51 11.08
C GLN A 122 16.69 18.10 11.35
N GLU A 123 15.98 17.62 10.33
CA GLU A 123 14.63 17.09 10.48
C GLU A 123 14.61 15.91 11.48
N ASN A 124 15.54 14.96 11.34
CA ASN A 124 15.65 13.80 12.23
C ASN A 124 15.92 14.22 13.69
N GLN A 125 16.84 15.17 13.90
CA GLN A 125 17.13 15.71 15.24
C GLN A 125 15.89 16.39 15.84
N TRP A 126 15.09 17.07 15.02
CA TRP A 126 13.85 17.68 15.47
C TRP A 126 12.80 16.62 15.88
N TRP A 127 12.57 15.59 15.06
CA TRP A 127 11.67 14.48 15.43
C TRP A 127 12.08 13.79 16.74
N GLN A 128 13.38 13.63 16.98
CA GLN A 128 13.92 13.02 18.19
C GLN A 128 13.67 13.83 19.46
N GLN A 129 13.47 15.15 19.35
CA GLN A 129 13.17 16.04 20.47
C GLN A 129 11.70 15.95 20.92
N LEU A 130 10.81 15.41 20.08
CA LEU A 130 9.41 15.22 20.47
C LEU A 130 9.30 14.23 21.64
N PRO A 131 8.35 14.45 22.57
CA PRO A 131 8.17 13.57 23.71
C PRO A 131 7.71 12.17 23.27
N LEU A 132 8.02 11.16 24.08
CA LEU A 132 7.51 9.81 23.86
C LEU A 132 6.00 9.77 24.10
N VAL A 133 5.28 9.04 23.24
CA VAL A 133 3.83 8.92 23.30
C VAL A 133 3.45 7.45 23.52
N PRO A 134 3.45 6.96 24.77
CA PRO A 134 3.20 5.55 25.08
C PRO A 134 1.74 5.14 24.90
N VAL A 135 0.79 6.08 24.85
CA VAL A 135 -0.64 5.78 24.70
C VAL A 135 -0.99 5.27 23.29
N VAL A 136 -0.19 5.63 22.27
CA VAL A 136 -0.43 5.25 20.88
C VAL A 136 0.04 3.81 20.65
N THR A 137 -0.90 2.98 20.19
CA THR A 137 -0.68 1.54 19.93
C THR A 137 -0.78 1.18 18.45
N GLY A 138 -1.35 2.06 17.63
CA GLY A 138 -1.38 1.88 16.19
C GLY A 138 -1.36 3.20 15.44
N MET A 139 -0.92 3.16 14.19
CA MET A 139 -0.83 4.34 13.32
C MET A 139 -1.40 4.06 11.93
N LEU A 140 -2.27 4.95 11.46
CA LEU A 140 -2.88 4.95 10.12
C LEU A 140 -2.35 6.14 9.34
N LEU A 141 -1.64 5.82 8.27
CA LEU A 141 -1.09 6.74 7.29
C LEU A 141 -1.72 6.41 5.96
N ARG A 142 -2.94 6.87 5.80
CA ARG A 142 -3.80 6.47 4.68
C ARG A 142 -3.56 7.31 3.44
N GLN A 143 -3.94 6.76 2.29
CA GLN A 143 -3.71 7.36 0.99
C GLN A 143 -4.53 8.65 0.74
N GLN A 144 -5.51 8.96 1.60
CA GLN A 144 -6.34 10.18 1.59
C GLN A 144 -5.51 11.43 1.79
N THR A 145 -4.40 11.33 2.53
CA THR A 145 -3.37 12.37 2.69
C THR A 145 -2.84 12.81 1.32
N ARG A 146 -2.69 11.88 0.37
CA ARG A 146 -2.11 12.03 -0.97
C ARG A 146 -0.66 12.52 -0.98
N ARG A 147 -0.25 13.35 -0.02
CA ARG A 147 1.14 13.67 0.30
C ARG A 147 1.89 12.44 0.77
N ARG A 148 3.20 12.44 0.53
CA ARG A 148 4.10 11.33 0.85
C ARG A 148 4.86 11.62 2.13
N TRP A 149 5.05 10.60 2.94
CA TRP A 149 5.92 10.69 4.10
C TRP A 149 7.32 10.23 3.71
N LYS A 150 8.34 11.02 4.09
CA LYS A 150 9.73 10.56 4.05
C LYS A 150 9.86 9.28 4.88
N PRO A 151 10.38 8.16 4.34
CA PRO A 151 10.58 6.95 5.13
C PRO A 151 11.48 7.17 6.36
N THR A 152 12.46 8.07 6.26
CA THR A 152 13.33 8.49 7.38
C THR A 152 12.54 9.20 8.49
N ALA A 153 11.65 10.13 8.13
CA ALA A 153 10.76 10.78 9.10
C ALA A 153 9.84 9.76 9.80
N LEU A 154 9.28 8.79 9.05
CA LEU A 154 8.49 7.72 9.65
C LEU A 154 9.28 6.90 10.67
N ALA A 155 10.54 6.58 10.39
CA ALA A 155 11.39 5.88 11.34
C ALA A 155 11.54 6.68 12.65
N GLN A 156 11.73 8.00 12.55
CA GLN A 156 11.82 8.86 13.74
C GLN A 156 10.48 8.93 14.49
N ILE A 157 9.37 9.12 13.78
CA ILE A 157 8.02 9.13 14.35
C ILE A 157 7.76 7.82 15.11
N PHE A 158 7.98 6.67 14.48
CA PHE A 158 7.76 5.37 15.11
C PHE A 158 8.65 5.14 16.33
N SER A 159 9.89 5.67 16.33
CA SER A 159 10.78 5.61 17.50
C SER A 159 10.22 6.35 18.73
N ARG A 160 9.29 7.30 18.54
CA ARG A 160 8.64 8.04 19.61
C ARG A 160 7.37 7.34 20.15
N LEU A 161 6.97 6.22 19.56
CA LEU A 161 5.75 5.47 19.89
C LEU A 161 6.11 4.10 20.53
N PRO A 162 6.52 4.04 21.81
CA PRO A 162 7.11 2.84 22.39
C PRO A 162 6.14 1.65 22.54
N GLN A 163 4.82 1.85 22.43
CA GLN A 163 3.81 0.79 22.49
C GLN A 163 3.17 0.48 21.13
N LEU A 164 3.79 0.92 20.04
CA LEU A 164 3.29 0.70 18.68
C LEU A 164 3.26 -0.79 18.34
N LYS A 165 2.06 -1.28 17.99
CA LYS A 165 1.77 -2.68 17.63
C LYS A 165 1.25 -2.81 16.21
N GLU A 166 0.65 -1.77 15.65
CA GLU A 166 0.02 -1.82 14.33
C GLU A 166 0.39 -0.62 13.46
N ILE A 167 0.86 -0.88 12.24
CA ILE A 167 1.13 0.15 11.23
C ILE A 167 0.30 -0.16 9.99
N TYR A 168 -0.43 0.85 9.52
CA TYR A 168 -1.13 0.85 8.25
C TYR A 168 -0.58 2.01 7.43
N TYR A 169 0.20 1.71 6.40
CA TYR A 169 0.84 2.71 5.58
C TYR A 169 0.49 2.51 4.10
N GLU A 170 -0.09 3.54 3.49
CA GLU A 170 -0.55 3.52 2.11
C GLU A 170 0.19 4.59 1.28
N PRO A 171 1.51 4.42 1.02
CA PRO A 171 2.30 5.39 0.27
C PRO A 171 1.84 5.53 -1.18
N ARG A 172 2.33 6.58 -1.83
CA ARG A 172 2.32 6.71 -3.30
C ARG A 172 3.75 6.54 -3.81
N ARG A 173 3.91 5.87 -4.94
CA ARG A 173 5.21 5.72 -5.64
C ARG A 173 5.84 7.09 -5.99
N GLU A 174 7.13 7.06 -6.27
CA GLU A 174 7.86 8.16 -6.90
C GLU A 174 7.47 8.37 -8.37
N TRP A 175 7.68 9.61 -8.83
CA TRP A 175 7.37 10.04 -10.19
C TRP A 175 8.55 9.86 -11.16
N TYR A 176 9.75 9.58 -10.67
CA TYR A 176 10.94 9.37 -11.48
C TYR A 176 11.64 8.09 -11.05
N ASN A 177 12.08 7.25 -11.99
CA ASN A 177 12.73 5.98 -11.69
C ASN A 177 13.99 6.15 -10.81
N ILE A 178 14.77 7.22 -11.04
CA ILE A 178 15.96 7.52 -10.21
C ILE A 178 15.54 7.81 -8.77
N GLN A 179 14.53 8.66 -8.55
CA GLN A 179 14.04 8.97 -7.20
C GLN A 179 13.44 7.73 -6.53
N GLN A 180 12.72 6.89 -7.29
CA GLN A 180 12.21 5.62 -6.77
C GLN A 180 13.35 4.73 -6.28
N LEU A 181 14.43 4.61 -7.06
CA LEU A 181 15.58 3.81 -6.69
C LEU A 181 16.21 4.28 -5.38
N TRP A 182 16.47 5.59 -5.24
CA TRP A 182 16.97 6.17 -3.99
C TRP A 182 16.02 5.95 -2.81
N THR A 183 14.72 6.12 -3.04
CA THR A 183 13.70 5.94 -2.00
C THR A 183 13.63 4.48 -1.54
N ASP A 184 13.72 3.53 -2.46
CA ASP A 184 13.71 2.10 -2.18
C ASP A 184 15.00 1.65 -1.47
N GLU A 185 16.17 1.88 -2.10
CA GLU A 185 17.46 1.38 -1.64
C GLU A 185 17.92 2.05 -0.33
N CYS A 186 17.70 3.36 -0.17
CA CYS A 186 18.19 4.06 1.02
C CYS A 186 17.10 4.21 2.09
N ALA A 187 15.97 4.81 1.73
CA ALA A 187 15.02 5.31 2.71
C ALA A 187 14.10 4.20 3.25
N PHE A 188 13.48 3.41 2.36
CA PHE A 188 12.60 2.32 2.76
C PHE A 188 13.33 1.20 3.46
N GLN A 189 14.50 0.81 2.96
CA GLN A 189 15.36 -0.16 3.64
C GLN A 189 15.62 0.30 5.10
N SER A 190 16.09 1.53 5.29
CA SER A 190 16.35 2.09 6.62
C SER A 190 15.11 2.13 7.51
N LEU A 191 13.94 2.47 6.96
CA LEU A 191 12.67 2.46 7.68
C LEU A 191 12.34 1.06 8.22
N PHE A 192 12.37 0.04 7.37
CA PHE A 192 11.99 -1.31 7.80
C PHE A 192 13.01 -1.93 8.75
N GLU A 193 14.31 -1.67 8.54
CA GLU A 193 15.35 -2.07 9.50
C GLU A 193 15.15 -1.43 10.88
N SER A 194 14.65 -0.19 10.95
CA SER A 194 14.33 0.47 12.24
C SER A 194 13.19 -0.22 13.00
N LEU A 195 12.35 -1.00 12.31
CA LEU A 195 11.23 -1.73 12.91
C LEU A 195 11.63 -3.10 13.48
N ASP A 196 12.84 -3.60 13.20
CA ASP A 196 13.30 -4.93 13.67
C ASP A 196 13.25 -5.07 15.20
N ALA A 197 13.52 -3.98 15.93
CA ALA A 197 13.52 -3.94 17.40
C ALA A 197 12.16 -3.58 18.02
N SER A 198 11.12 -3.42 17.21
CA SER A 198 9.80 -2.97 17.66
C SER A 198 8.96 -4.12 18.24
N GLN A 199 7.88 -3.77 18.96
CA GLN A 199 6.86 -4.72 19.42
C GLN A 199 5.72 -4.87 18.38
N LEU A 200 6.02 -4.57 17.11
CA LEU A 200 5.04 -4.58 16.05
C LEU A 200 4.48 -5.98 15.84
N ARG A 201 3.16 -6.06 15.68
CA ARG A 201 2.40 -7.30 15.42
C ARG A 201 1.74 -7.27 14.06
N ARG A 202 1.40 -6.08 13.55
CA ARG A 202 0.70 -5.91 12.29
C ARG A 202 1.37 -4.84 11.45
N LEU A 203 1.70 -5.21 10.22
CA LEU A 203 2.20 -4.29 9.21
C LEU A 203 1.36 -4.44 7.94
N VAL A 204 0.72 -3.36 7.51
CA VAL A 204 -0.02 -3.28 6.26
C VAL A 204 0.59 -2.16 5.41
N LEU A 205 1.17 -2.55 4.28
CA LEU A 205 1.80 -1.66 3.32
C LEU A 205 1.06 -1.74 1.99
N PHE A 206 0.62 -0.61 1.47
CA PHE A 206 -0.04 -0.53 0.17
C PHE A 206 0.50 0.64 -0.64
N GLU A 207 1.50 0.40 -1.49
CA GLU A 207 1.99 1.45 -2.37
C GLU A 207 1.02 1.61 -3.55
N ASN A 208 0.34 2.74 -3.61
CA ASN A 208 -0.59 3.02 -4.68
C ASN A 208 0.10 3.75 -5.84
N PHE A 209 -0.32 3.42 -7.05
CA PHE A 209 0.11 4.05 -8.29
C PHE A 209 -1.07 4.19 -9.25
N ASN A 210 -0.88 4.95 -10.32
CA ASN A 210 -1.83 5.05 -11.41
C ASN A 210 -1.05 4.98 -12.72
N GLN A 211 -1.34 3.99 -13.57
CA GLN A 211 -0.57 3.70 -14.78
C GLN A 211 -0.58 4.85 -15.81
N GLN A 212 -1.51 5.80 -15.67
CA GLN A 212 -1.65 6.93 -16.59
C GLN A 212 -0.91 8.20 -16.13
N TYR A 213 -0.63 8.37 -14.83
CA TYR A 213 0.10 9.56 -14.37
C TYR A 213 1.52 9.67 -14.95
N PRO A 214 2.26 8.57 -15.14
CA PRO A 214 3.57 8.61 -15.79
C PRO A 214 3.56 9.33 -17.15
N ILE A 215 2.45 9.31 -17.89
CA ILE A 215 2.29 10.01 -19.19
C ILE A 215 2.62 11.51 -19.06
N SER A 216 2.29 12.13 -17.93
CA SER A 216 2.56 13.54 -17.66
C SER A 216 4.04 13.85 -17.41
N PHE A 217 4.90 12.83 -17.30
CA PHE A 217 6.32 12.94 -16.96
C PHE A 217 7.27 12.47 -18.07
N VAL A 218 6.74 11.90 -19.16
CA VAL A 218 7.49 11.28 -20.29
C VAL A 218 8.36 12.28 -21.09
N SER A 219 8.14 13.60 -20.95
CA SER A 219 8.94 14.61 -21.65
C SER A 219 10.32 14.90 -21.02
N SER A 220 10.66 14.25 -19.90
CA SER A 220 11.92 14.46 -19.17
C SER A 220 12.87 13.27 -19.31
N VAL A 221 14.17 13.53 -19.22
CA VAL A 221 15.30 12.58 -19.36
C VAL A 221 15.32 11.48 -18.27
N SER A 222 14.28 11.38 -17.46
CA SER A 222 14.10 10.45 -16.36
C SER A 222 12.75 9.77 -16.51
N GLU A 223 12.78 8.56 -17.05
CA GLU A 223 11.57 7.77 -17.31
C GLU A 223 10.85 7.42 -15.99
N CYS A 224 9.53 7.28 -16.09
CA CYS A 224 8.65 6.84 -15.03
C CYS A 224 7.89 5.62 -15.56
N ASP A 225 8.25 4.43 -15.10
CA ASP A 225 7.67 3.22 -15.70
C ASP A 225 6.18 3.15 -15.39
N ALA A 226 5.34 2.81 -16.38
CA ALA A 226 3.89 2.67 -16.14
C ALA A 226 3.55 1.59 -15.10
N ILE A 227 4.43 0.60 -14.96
CA ILE A 227 4.32 -0.52 -14.02
C ILE A 227 5.41 -0.36 -12.96
N ARG A 228 5.02 -0.47 -11.69
CA ARG A 228 5.94 -0.46 -10.56
C ARG A 228 6.75 -1.77 -10.52
N THR A 229 8.08 -1.68 -10.45
CA THR A 229 8.98 -2.82 -10.22
C THR A 229 9.52 -2.73 -8.80
N PRO A 230 9.07 -3.55 -7.84
CA PRO A 230 9.59 -3.55 -6.47
C PRO A 230 11.10 -3.82 -6.43
N ALA A 231 11.82 -3.20 -5.48
CA ALA A 231 13.23 -3.48 -5.25
C ALA A 231 13.44 -4.74 -4.40
N PHE A 232 14.52 -5.47 -4.66
CA PHE A 232 14.90 -6.64 -3.88
C PHE A 232 15.19 -6.28 -2.42
N ASP A 233 15.94 -5.20 -2.18
CA ASP A 233 16.38 -4.80 -0.83
C ASP A 233 15.19 -4.42 0.07
N VAL A 234 14.19 -3.73 -0.48
CA VAL A 234 12.94 -3.44 0.24
C VAL A 234 12.19 -4.73 0.57
N SER A 235 12.11 -5.66 -0.38
CA SER A 235 11.46 -6.96 -0.18
C SER A 235 12.15 -7.80 0.89
N GLN A 236 13.48 -7.79 0.91
CA GLN A 236 14.30 -8.43 1.94
C GLN A 236 14.11 -7.79 3.30
N ALA A 237 14.14 -6.45 3.39
CA ALA A 237 13.95 -5.72 4.64
C ALA A 237 12.58 -6.03 5.26
N VAL A 238 11.50 -5.99 4.46
CA VAL A 238 10.16 -6.36 4.92
C VAL A 238 10.09 -7.84 5.33
N ALA A 239 10.73 -8.75 4.59
CA ALA A 239 10.80 -10.16 4.96
C ALA A 239 11.46 -10.37 6.33
N ARG A 240 12.54 -9.65 6.61
CA ARG A 240 13.22 -9.68 7.91
C ARG A 240 12.36 -9.08 9.03
N THR A 241 11.75 -7.93 8.81
CA THR A 241 10.82 -7.30 9.77
C THR A 241 9.63 -8.22 10.09
N SER A 242 9.20 -9.04 9.12
CA SER A 242 8.04 -9.91 9.26
C SER A 242 8.20 -11.06 10.25
N LEU A 243 9.43 -11.39 10.68
CA LEU A 243 9.73 -12.54 11.54
C LEU A 243 8.98 -12.51 12.88
N ASN A 244 8.73 -11.30 13.41
CA ASN A 244 8.04 -11.11 14.69
C ASN A 244 6.53 -10.79 14.54
N LEU A 245 6.05 -10.58 13.31
CA LEU A 245 4.68 -10.14 13.06
C LEU A 245 3.67 -11.30 13.23
N GLU A 246 2.46 -10.92 13.61
CA GLU A 246 1.26 -11.76 13.56
C GLU A 246 0.56 -11.63 12.20
N HIS A 247 0.65 -10.45 11.57
CA HIS A 247 0.02 -10.15 10.29
C HIS A 247 0.91 -9.25 9.42
N LEU A 248 1.11 -9.66 8.17
CA LEU A 248 1.77 -8.86 7.13
C LEU A 248 0.89 -8.78 5.90
N SER A 249 0.69 -7.57 5.39
CA SER A 249 0.22 -7.32 4.04
C SER A 249 1.18 -6.31 3.40
N ALA A 250 1.76 -6.65 2.25
CA ALA A 250 2.65 -5.74 1.52
C ALA A 250 2.33 -5.81 0.03
N SER A 251 1.75 -4.74 -0.49
CA SER A 251 1.21 -4.67 -1.83
C SER A 251 1.92 -3.61 -2.66
N PHE A 252 2.37 -4.02 -3.85
CA PHE A 252 3.13 -3.23 -4.84
C PHE A 252 4.48 -2.64 -4.40
N ILE A 253 4.73 -2.51 -3.10
CA ILE A 253 6.02 -2.10 -2.51
C ILE A 253 7.02 -3.27 -2.42
N VAL A 254 6.53 -4.50 -2.40
CA VAL A 254 7.30 -5.74 -2.26
C VAL A 254 6.86 -6.72 -3.35
N ASP A 255 7.80 -7.53 -3.85
CA ASP A 255 7.49 -8.70 -4.68
C ASP A 255 7.64 -9.99 -3.87
N ALA A 256 6.66 -10.89 -3.98
CA ALA A 256 6.67 -12.15 -3.26
C ALA A 256 7.85 -13.05 -3.65
N SER A 257 8.31 -13.00 -4.91
CA SER A 257 9.50 -13.74 -5.35
C SER A 257 10.73 -13.33 -4.54
N TYR A 258 11.05 -12.03 -4.52
CA TYR A 258 12.16 -11.47 -3.75
C TYR A 258 12.01 -11.69 -2.25
N PHE A 259 10.79 -11.56 -1.71
CA PHE A 259 10.50 -11.81 -0.30
C PHE A 259 10.85 -13.24 0.11
N PHE A 260 10.47 -14.25 -0.68
CA PHE A 260 10.73 -15.65 -0.34
C PHE A 260 12.15 -16.11 -0.68
N ASP A 261 12.77 -15.50 -1.69
CA ASP A 261 14.16 -15.78 -2.08
C ASP A 261 15.17 -15.22 -1.07
N ALA A 262 14.85 -14.10 -0.42
CA ALA A 262 15.67 -13.48 0.62
C ALA A 262 15.76 -14.31 1.93
N ARG A 263 14.96 -15.36 2.08
CA ARG A 263 14.85 -16.14 3.30
C ARG A 263 16.14 -16.90 3.63
N GLU A 264 16.65 -16.67 4.85
CA GLU A 264 17.74 -17.48 5.39
C GLU A 264 17.25 -18.81 6.03
N HIS A 265 18.17 -19.77 6.14
CA HIS A 265 17.86 -21.07 6.77
C HIS A 265 17.42 -20.95 8.23
N SER A 266 17.92 -19.96 8.97
CA SER A 266 17.61 -19.70 10.39
C SER A 266 16.24 -19.05 10.60
N TRP A 267 15.67 -18.40 9.58
CA TRP A 267 14.45 -17.61 9.72
C TRP A 267 13.23 -18.48 10.01
N ARG A 268 12.42 -18.03 10.97
CA ARG A 268 11.17 -18.67 11.40
C ARG A 268 10.15 -17.60 11.73
N TRP A 269 8.88 -17.90 11.48
CA TRP A 269 7.75 -16.99 11.72
C TRP A 269 6.81 -17.62 12.75
N PRO A 270 7.17 -17.60 14.05
CA PRO A 270 6.41 -18.32 15.08
C PRO A 270 5.01 -17.75 15.30
N ASN A 271 4.81 -16.46 14.97
CA ASN A 271 3.58 -15.73 15.28
C ASN A 271 2.72 -15.44 14.04
N LEU A 272 3.27 -15.55 12.83
CA LEU A 272 2.60 -15.10 11.62
C LEU A 272 1.39 -15.99 11.31
N THR A 273 0.21 -15.36 11.29
CA THR A 273 -1.08 -15.99 11.00
C THR A 273 -1.58 -15.68 9.61
N SER A 274 -1.21 -14.51 9.08
CA SER A 274 -1.69 -14.02 7.79
C SER A 274 -0.59 -13.28 7.04
N LEU A 275 -0.42 -13.63 5.77
CA LEU A 275 0.53 -13.02 4.85
C LEU A 275 -0.19 -12.69 3.53
N ALA A 276 -0.11 -11.45 3.08
CA ALA A 276 -0.58 -11.03 1.76
C ALA A 276 0.53 -10.28 1.02
N LEU A 277 0.91 -10.74 -0.17
CA LEU A 277 1.98 -10.15 -0.98
C LEU A 277 1.54 -9.96 -2.43
N THR A 278 2.08 -8.95 -3.10
CA THR A 278 1.99 -8.85 -4.56
C THR A 278 3.11 -9.64 -5.22
N SER A 279 2.88 -10.24 -6.38
CA SER A 279 3.99 -10.65 -7.25
C SER A 279 3.71 -10.40 -8.72
N ARG A 280 4.68 -9.81 -9.41
CA ARG A 280 4.62 -9.58 -10.84
C ARG A 280 4.57 -10.86 -11.67
N LEU A 281 5.13 -11.96 -11.15
CA LEU A 281 5.13 -13.27 -11.81
C LEU A 281 3.72 -13.80 -12.07
N LEU A 282 2.72 -13.36 -11.30
CA LEU A 282 1.32 -13.67 -11.58
C LEU A 282 0.79 -12.81 -12.73
N ALA A 283 1.29 -13.05 -13.94
CA ALA A 283 0.81 -12.45 -15.20
C ALA A 283 0.85 -13.49 -16.34
N PRO A 284 0.00 -13.37 -17.38
CA PRO A 284 -0.08 -14.37 -18.46
C PRO A 284 1.18 -14.52 -19.30
N ASP A 285 2.00 -13.47 -19.36
CA ASP A 285 3.23 -13.37 -20.15
C ASP A 285 4.47 -13.91 -19.43
N GLU A 286 4.36 -14.24 -18.15
CA GLU A 286 5.46 -14.71 -17.31
C GLU A 286 5.65 -16.23 -17.42
N SER A 287 6.86 -16.70 -17.08
CA SER A 287 7.21 -18.11 -17.18
C SER A 287 6.45 -18.96 -16.14
N PRO A 288 5.72 -20.02 -16.55
CA PRO A 288 5.12 -20.95 -15.59
C PRO A 288 6.15 -21.59 -14.65
N ALA A 289 7.41 -21.73 -15.10
CA ALA A 289 8.51 -22.23 -14.27
C ALA A 289 8.84 -21.28 -13.11
N GLU A 290 8.86 -19.98 -13.36
CA GLU A 290 9.17 -18.97 -12.34
C GLU A 290 8.03 -18.84 -11.33
N VAL A 291 6.78 -18.88 -11.80
CA VAL A 291 5.60 -18.90 -10.92
C VAL A 291 5.63 -20.10 -9.98
N ASP A 292 5.89 -21.29 -10.49
CA ASP A 292 5.99 -22.50 -9.67
C ASP A 292 7.16 -22.45 -8.69
N ASN A 293 8.30 -21.90 -9.10
CA ASN A 293 9.46 -21.73 -8.22
C ASN A 293 9.11 -20.79 -7.07
N MET A 294 8.47 -19.66 -7.35
CA MET A 294 7.99 -18.73 -6.33
C MET A 294 6.98 -19.40 -5.39
N LEU A 295 5.99 -20.13 -5.92
CA LEU A 295 4.97 -20.80 -5.08
C LEU A 295 5.56 -21.94 -4.23
N GLN A 296 6.59 -22.64 -4.71
CA GLN A 296 7.35 -23.62 -3.91
C GLN A 296 8.22 -22.93 -2.84
N SER A 297 8.88 -21.82 -3.18
CA SER A 297 9.61 -20.99 -2.21
C SER A 297 8.68 -20.47 -1.11
N ALA A 298 7.46 -20.05 -1.46
CA ALA A 298 6.41 -19.66 -0.53
C ALA A 298 5.97 -20.83 0.37
N ALA A 299 5.72 -22.01 -0.19
CA ALA A 299 5.39 -23.21 0.58
C ALA A 299 6.50 -23.58 1.58
N ALA A 300 7.76 -23.53 1.15
CA ALA A 300 8.90 -23.76 2.03
C ALA A 300 9.01 -22.73 3.17
N ALA A 301 8.48 -21.51 2.99
CA ALA A 301 8.46 -20.49 4.04
C ALA A 301 7.32 -20.79 5.02
N ALA A 302 6.16 -21.15 4.47
CA ALA A 302 4.98 -21.57 5.21
C ALA A 302 5.22 -22.80 6.11
N MET A 303 6.13 -23.71 5.72
CA MET A 303 6.58 -24.80 6.60
C MET A 303 7.22 -24.31 7.91
N LYS A 304 7.74 -23.08 7.94
CA LYS A 304 8.34 -22.46 9.13
C LYS A 304 7.39 -21.46 9.83
N MET A 305 6.13 -21.40 9.42
CA MET A 305 5.08 -20.56 9.99
C MET A 305 4.09 -21.44 10.77
N SER A 306 4.33 -21.66 12.07
CA SER A 306 3.57 -22.65 12.87
C SER A 306 2.14 -22.23 13.26
N ARG A 307 1.77 -20.97 13.01
CA ARG A 307 0.45 -20.42 13.31
C ARG A 307 -0.27 -19.93 12.06
N LEU A 308 0.22 -20.33 10.88
CA LEU A 308 -0.28 -19.83 9.62
C LEU A 308 -1.73 -20.25 9.39
N GLU A 309 -2.59 -19.27 9.13
CA GLU A 309 -3.98 -19.50 8.74
C GLU A 309 -4.20 -19.18 7.25
N THR A 310 -3.59 -18.10 6.75
CA THR A 310 -3.84 -17.63 5.38
C THR A 310 -2.59 -17.09 4.70
N ILE A 311 -2.36 -17.46 3.44
CA ILE A 311 -1.42 -16.79 2.53
C ILE A 311 -2.18 -16.32 1.30
N GLU A 312 -1.96 -15.08 0.89
CA GLU A 312 -2.41 -14.53 -0.38
C GLU A 312 -1.22 -14.01 -1.18
N ILE A 313 -1.07 -14.50 -2.40
CA ILE A 313 -0.15 -13.93 -3.39
C ILE A 313 -1.00 -13.51 -4.56
N TRP A 314 -0.92 -12.25 -4.94
CA TRP A 314 -1.84 -11.71 -5.95
C TRP A 314 -1.16 -10.69 -6.86
N ASN A 315 -1.80 -10.38 -7.98
CA ASN A 315 -1.40 -9.31 -8.87
C ASN A 315 -2.63 -8.70 -9.52
N GLY A 316 -2.56 -7.42 -9.85
CA GLY A 316 -3.70 -6.68 -10.36
C GLY A 316 -3.29 -5.42 -11.10
N ARG A 317 -3.83 -5.23 -12.30
CA ARG A 317 -3.77 -4.01 -13.11
C ARG A 317 -4.97 -3.95 -14.05
N GLU A 318 -5.11 -2.91 -14.87
CA GLU A 318 -6.17 -2.86 -15.87
C GLU A 318 -6.13 -4.13 -16.77
N GLY A 319 -7.27 -4.81 -16.89
CA GLY A 319 -7.45 -6.04 -17.67
C GLY A 319 -6.91 -7.34 -17.04
N LEU A 320 -6.21 -7.26 -15.91
CA LEU A 320 -5.49 -8.40 -15.35
C LEU A 320 -5.70 -8.50 -13.84
N ALA A 321 -6.15 -9.66 -13.37
CA ALA A 321 -6.16 -9.99 -11.95
C ALA A 321 -5.86 -11.48 -11.75
N MET A 322 -5.03 -11.80 -10.77
CA MET A 322 -4.81 -13.17 -10.31
C MET A 322 -4.58 -13.20 -8.81
N LEU A 323 -5.18 -14.18 -8.16
CA LEU A 323 -5.07 -14.47 -6.74
C LEU A 323 -4.77 -15.95 -6.57
N PHE A 324 -3.65 -16.23 -5.90
CA PHE A 324 -3.38 -17.49 -5.23
C PHE A 324 -3.66 -17.28 -3.74
N ARG A 325 -4.61 -18.02 -3.18
CA ARG A 325 -4.91 -18.02 -1.73
C ARG A 325 -4.76 -19.42 -1.18
N TYR A 326 -3.96 -19.58 -0.15
CA TYR A 326 -3.98 -20.74 0.75
C TYR A 326 -4.72 -20.37 2.02
N GLN A 327 -5.66 -21.20 2.45
CA GLN A 327 -6.40 -21.01 3.69
C GLN A 327 -6.52 -22.33 4.46
N LEU A 328 -6.01 -22.34 5.69
CA LEU A 328 -6.13 -23.48 6.59
C LEU A 328 -7.56 -23.53 7.16
N ALA A 329 -8.23 -24.65 6.95
CA ALA A 329 -9.56 -24.86 7.48
C ALA A 329 -9.50 -25.32 8.95
N ARG A 330 -10.32 -24.72 9.82
CA ARG A 330 -10.41 -25.14 11.22
C ARG A 330 -11.16 -26.47 11.36
N GLY A 331 -10.81 -27.23 12.40
CA GLY A 331 -11.55 -28.44 12.80
C GLY A 331 -11.24 -29.69 11.97
N GLY A 332 -9.99 -29.86 11.52
CA GLY A 332 -9.51 -31.08 10.84
C GLY A 332 -9.97 -31.22 9.39
N ARG A 333 -10.50 -30.15 8.78
CA ARG A 333 -10.86 -30.12 7.36
C ARG A 333 -9.61 -29.92 6.49
N PRO A 334 -9.65 -30.32 5.21
CA PRO A 334 -8.58 -29.99 4.26
C PRO A 334 -8.38 -28.48 4.14
N ALA A 335 -7.13 -28.06 3.93
CA ALA A 335 -6.84 -26.68 3.56
C ALA A 335 -7.44 -26.38 2.17
N VAL A 336 -7.79 -25.12 1.91
CA VAL A 336 -8.34 -24.69 0.62
C VAL A 336 -7.29 -23.86 -0.10
N ILE A 337 -6.97 -24.26 -1.33
CA ILE A 337 -6.15 -23.48 -2.26
C ILE A 337 -7.09 -22.91 -3.32
N THR A 338 -7.24 -21.59 -3.36
CA THR A 338 -8.04 -20.90 -4.35
C THR A 338 -7.14 -20.22 -5.37
N CYS A 339 -7.34 -20.57 -6.64
CA CYS A 339 -6.75 -19.87 -7.78
C CYS A 339 -7.88 -19.12 -8.50
N ARG A 340 -7.86 -17.79 -8.42
CA ARG A 340 -8.91 -16.94 -9.00
C ARG A 340 -8.30 -15.85 -9.86
N GLY A 341 -8.77 -15.69 -11.10
CA GLY A 341 -8.24 -14.62 -11.95
C GLY A 341 -8.93 -14.44 -13.29
N THR A 342 -8.37 -13.58 -14.13
CA THR A 342 -8.86 -13.26 -15.48
C THR A 342 -8.37 -14.22 -16.57
N TRP A 343 -7.51 -15.18 -16.23
CA TRP A 343 -7.06 -16.24 -17.11
C TRP A 343 -7.00 -17.58 -16.40
N GLU A 344 -6.97 -18.67 -17.16
CA GLU A 344 -6.81 -20.00 -16.60
C GLU A 344 -5.40 -20.17 -16.02
N PHE A 345 -5.36 -20.43 -14.72
CA PHE A 345 -4.13 -20.74 -14.00
C PHE A 345 -4.27 -22.09 -13.31
N ALA A 346 -3.40 -23.03 -13.71
CA ALA A 346 -3.40 -24.38 -13.18
C ALA A 346 -2.10 -24.64 -12.42
N LEU A 347 -2.22 -24.96 -11.13
CA LEU A 347 -1.10 -25.42 -10.32
C LEU A 347 -0.58 -26.75 -10.84
N ARG A 348 0.73 -26.85 -11.03
CA ARG A 348 1.38 -28.12 -11.37
C ARG A 348 1.61 -28.95 -10.12
N GLU A 349 1.76 -30.25 -10.34
CA GLU A 349 1.88 -31.27 -9.29
C GLU A 349 2.95 -30.95 -8.22
N PRO A 350 4.18 -30.47 -8.55
CA PRO A 350 5.18 -30.16 -7.53
C PRO A 350 4.73 -29.05 -6.55
N VAL A 351 4.00 -28.05 -7.05
CA VAL A 351 3.46 -26.98 -6.23
C VAL A 351 2.37 -27.52 -5.31
N VAL A 352 1.45 -28.34 -5.84
CA VAL A 352 0.37 -28.95 -5.06
C VAL A 352 0.94 -29.78 -3.90
N GLN A 353 1.92 -30.64 -4.18
CA GLN A 353 2.59 -31.47 -3.16
C GLN A 353 3.29 -30.62 -2.09
N ALA A 354 3.93 -29.52 -2.48
CA ALA A 354 4.58 -28.62 -1.52
C ALA A 354 3.55 -28.01 -0.54
N TRP A 355 2.40 -27.56 -1.04
CA TRP A 355 1.34 -26.97 -0.21
C TRP A 355 0.54 -28.00 0.59
N GLU A 356 0.41 -29.24 0.11
CA GLU A 356 -0.09 -30.36 0.93
C GLU A 356 0.83 -30.63 2.12
N GLY A 357 2.14 -30.57 1.92
CA GLY A 357 3.13 -30.62 3.00
C GLY A 357 2.91 -29.52 4.06
N VAL A 358 2.62 -28.30 3.62
CA VAL A 358 2.27 -27.17 4.51
C VAL A 358 1.02 -27.44 5.32
N ALA A 359 -0.03 -27.97 4.68
CA ALA A 359 -1.26 -28.34 5.37
C ALA A 359 -1.01 -29.42 6.44
N LEU A 360 -0.27 -30.47 6.11
CA LEU A 360 0.10 -31.53 7.06
C LEU A 360 0.90 -30.99 8.25
N ASN A 361 1.86 -30.10 7.99
CA ASN A 361 2.69 -29.47 9.02
C ASN A 361 1.88 -28.62 10.00
N ASN A 362 0.76 -28.04 9.56
CA ASN A 362 -0.14 -27.21 10.36
C ASN A 362 -1.41 -27.96 10.80
N HIS A 363 -1.35 -29.29 10.92
CA HIS A 363 -2.45 -30.16 11.39
C HIS A 363 -3.71 -30.19 10.50
N GLY A 364 -3.62 -29.77 9.23
CA GLY A 364 -4.65 -29.95 8.22
C GLY A 364 -4.65 -31.35 7.60
N GLN A 365 -5.73 -31.70 6.89
CA GLN A 365 -5.87 -32.97 6.17
C GLN A 365 -5.82 -32.76 4.65
N GLY A 366 -4.62 -32.59 4.10
CA GLY A 366 -4.41 -32.36 2.66
C GLY A 366 -4.97 -31.01 2.18
N CYS A 367 -5.12 -30.86 0.86
CA CYS A 367 -5.55 -29.64 0.20
C CYS A 367 -6.71 -29.90 -0.78
N VAL A 368 -7.67 -28.96 -0.85
CA VAL A 368 -8.71 -28.90 -1.88
C VAL A 368 -8.42 -27.70 -2.77
N ILE A 369 -8.34 -27.92 -4.09
CA ILE A 369 -8.05 -26.87 -5.06
C ILE A 369 -9.37 -26.36 -5.65
N VAL A 370 -9.62 -25.07 -5.50
CA VAL A 370 -10.76 -24.34 -6.07
C VAL A 370 -10.23 -23.41 -7.16
N LYS A 371 -10.76 -23.57 -8.37
CA LYS A 371 -10.42 -22.71 -9.52
C LYS A 371 -11.62 -21.85 -9.86
N GLU A 372 -11.40 -20.53 -9.91
CA GLU A 372 -12.43 -19.54 -10.22
C GLU A 372 -11.95 -18.63 -11.36
N LEU A 373 -12.42 -18.90 -12.57
CA LEU A 373 -12.24 -17.94 -13.66
C LEU A 373 -13.27 -16.82 -13.49
N LEU A 374 -12.82 -15.57 -13.51
CA LEU A 374 -13.72 -14.43 -13.50
C LEU A 374 -14.56 -14.43 -14.79
N ASP A 375 -15.87 -14.22 -14.66
CA ASP A 375 -16.77 -14.20 -15.81
C ASP A 375 -16.28 -13.21 -16.87
N ASN A 376 -16.45 -13.55 -18.16
CA ASN A 376 -16.06 -12.70 -19.29
C ASN A 376 -16.69 -11.29 -19.27
N GLY A 377 -17.75 -11.07 -18.48
CA GLY A 377 -18.36 -9.76 -18.25
C GLY A 377 -17.71 -8.91 -17.16
N VAL A 378 -16.81 -9.47 -16.35
CA VAL A 378 -16.11 -8.76 -15.27
C VAL A 378 -14.90 -8.05 -15.87
N VAL A 379 -15.03 -6.75 -16.10
CA VAL A 379 -13.93 -5.91 -16.57
C VAL A 379 -13.12 -5.43 -15.36
N ILE A 380 -11.86 -5.85 -15.25
CA ILE A 380 -10.92 -5.31 -14.28
C ILE A 380 -10.44 -3.94 -14.79
N GLU A 381 -10.95 -2.87 -14.19
CA GLU A 381 -10.63 -1.51 -14.63
C GLU A 381 -9.39 -0.93 -13.98
N SER A 382 -8.97 -1.53 -12.86
CA SER A 382 -7.89 -1.04 -12.02
C SER A 382 -7.41 -2.16 -11.10
N HIS A 383 -6.23 -1.97 -10.50
CA HIS A 383 -5.79 -2.79 -9.36
C HIS A 383 -6.77 -2.74 -8.19
N GLY A 384 -7.49 -1.63 -8.00
CA GLY A 384 -8.57 -1.54 -7.01
C GLY A 384 -9.75 -2.49 -7.28
N ASP A 385 -10.06 -2.80 -8.54
CA ASP A 385 -11.06 -3.81 -8.85
C ASP A 385 -10.51 -5.24 -8.69
N ALA A 386 -9.23 -5.44 -9.01
CA ALA A 386 -8.55 -6.72 -8.81
C ALA A 386 -8.53 -7.16 -7.32
N ILE A 387 -8.34 -6.21 -6.40
CA ILE A 387 -8.25 -6.47 -4.95
C ILE A 387 -9.62 -6.69 -4.29
N HIS A 388 -10.74 -6.41 -4.96
CA HIS A 388 -12.07 -6.48 -4.34
C HIS A 388 -12.41 -7.84 -3.68
N HIS A 389 -11.69 -8.91 -4.03
CA HIS A 389 -11.84 -10.25 -3.45
C HIS A 389 -10.83 -10.60 -2.34
N SER A 390 -9.92 -9.68 -2.00
CA SER A 390 -9.01 -9.75 -0.85
C SER A 390 -9.42 -8.74 0.21
N SER A 391 -9.71 -9.22 1.42
CA SER A 391 -10.01 -8.38 2.59
C SER A 391 -8.76 -7.99 3.38
N LEU A 392 -7.56 -8.44 2.97
CA LEU A 392 -6.32 -8.31 3.74
C LEU A 392 -5.42 -7.15 3.29
N VAL A 393 -5.73 -6.55 2.14
CA VAL A 393 -4.75 -5.78 1.36
C VAL A 393 -4.81 -4.27 1.60
N ILE A 394 -6.00 -3.69 1.74
CA ILE A 394 -6.21 -2.24 1.80
C ILE A 394 -7.46 -1.90 2.61
N ARG A 395 -7.50 -0.71 3.23
CA ARG A 395 -8.69 -0.24 3.95
C ARG A 395 -9.87 0.02 3.00
N PRO A 396 -11.13 -0.23 3.41
CA PRO A 396 -12.30 -0.07 2.55
C PRO A 396 -12.44 1.31 1.91
N VAL A 397 -12.18 2.37 2.68
CA VAL A 397 -12.23 3.76 2.21
C VAL A 397 -11.18 4.03 1.12
N SER A 398 -9.96 3.51 1.27
CA SER A 398 -8.87 3.68 0.31
C SER A 398 -9.11 2.88 -0.97
N LEU A 399 -9.70 1.68 -0.85
CA LEU A 399 -10.18 0.90 -1.99
C LEU A 399 -11.25 1.65 -2.78
N GLN A 400 -12.23 2.25 -2.09
CA GLN A 400 -13.28 3.03 -2.73
C GLN A 400 -12.70 4.21 -3.51
N GLN A 401 -11.73 4.94 -2.94
CA GLN A 401 -11.07 6.05 -3.64
C GLN A 401 -10.26 5.60 -4.84
N THR A 402 -9.54 4.49 -4.74
CA THR A 402 -8.77 3.92 -5.87
C THR A 402 -9.70 3.59 -7.03
N ARG A 403 -10.85 2.99 -6.75
CA ARG A 403 -11.87 2.68 -7.77
C ARG A 403 -12.51 3.94 -8.34
N MET A 404 -12.77 4.95 -7.51
CA MET A 404 -13.33 6.23 -7.95
C MET A 404 -12.38 6.98 -8.90
N GLU A 405 -11.09 7.00 -8.56
CA GLU A 405 -10.03 7.62 -9.37
C GLU A 405 -10.02 7.09 -10.81
N HIS A 406 -10.25 5.78 -10.99
CA HIS A 406 -10.31 5.14 -12.31
C HIS A 406 -11.64 5.39 -13.03
N ARG A 407 -12.78 5.27 -12.33
CA ARG A 407 -14.13 5.44 -12.93
C ARG A 407 -14.33 6.81 -13.58
N ILE A 408 -13.80 7.87 -12.98
CA ILE A 408 -13.97 9.25 -13.45
C ILE A 408 -13.33 9.50 -14.82
N ARG A 409 -12.34 8.69 -15.20
CA ARG A 409 -11.65 8.83 -16.49
C ARG A 409 -12.29 8.00 -17.59
N LYS A 410 -12.99 6.92 -17.26
CA LYS A 410 -13.51 5.95 -18.24
C LYS A 410 -14.71 6.41 -19.06
N ARG A 411 -15.49 7.39 -18.59
CA ARG A 411 -16.66 7.87 -19.35
C ARG A 411 -16.31 8.63 -20.64
N VAL A 412 -15.03 8.76 -20.96
CA VAL A 412 -14.49 9.42 -22.16
C VAL A 412 -14.36 8.46 -23.36
N ASN A 413 -14.32 7.14 -23.13
CA ASN A 413 -14.07 6.12 -24.18
C ASN A 413 -15.31 5.29 -24.56
N ARG A 414 -16.53 5.83 -24.46
CA ARG A 414 -17.76 5.17 -24.93
C ARG A 414 -18.51 5.99 -25.96
#